data_AF-A0A413SY91-F1
#
_entry.id   AF-A0A413SY91-F1
#
_cell.length_a   1.000
_cell.length_b   1.000
_cell.length_c   1.000
_cell.angle_alpha   90.00
_cell.angle_beta   90.00
_cell.angle_gamma   90.00
#
_symmetry.space_group_name_H-M   'P 1'
#
loop_
_entity.id
_entity.type
_entity.pdbx_description
1 polymer ?
#
loop_
_entity_poly.entity_id
_entity_poly.type
_entity_poly.pdbx_seq_one_letter_code
_entity_poly.pdbx_strand_id
1 'polypeptide(L)'
;MKSLKRTIGIIIVMAAIISGLQLKSELAYGATPTISKSTVTLEKGKRKKIKVKNVSARTKVKWRTSNKFAVTVSKKGRIRAVNYGAATITATCKSRTMTCKVTVPDTSKNVVITKYPTTLTEGQTGTVVAKSVNKISYMSSNDSIAKVNKEGTVEALNPGKAEITAKSSQGYSKCTINVLSSDLNNRLYDSNGISIKKVNADGTKVNGFVSQAKGQNFTVMVDGIDESNVKSCKWSVGNSDVVSKLSAVSGSKLKATLKAVNEGKVNITAKVTYKNKNVVTYTNTIYVSNPETEVQKLIVYGTALGNERQQYISFKGLGEHSTITWTNSNKKCATLTTYEKKAAVLGTKPGTGTITANVDGKVFNIRYTVVNPTVNNLKAVIKKGEKVQFPILGDTGTVPEFTSRNESVATVSSDGVVKGVNSGVTYVDVKIGNIHKSYRIEVYAKGMYKIVNRAMYIVNHWKYSQPKRMRKGYYDCSALVWKGYKSYKHYNKKLGSGSYAKTAASLFDYLKEKNQIVYYGFIDIDDMKPGDLIFYGDYNAAVKYSTPGRTLNIYHVSMYAGAGKVVEKGGQTINYNNISHIVGIGRVVD
;
A
#
# COMPACT_ATOMS: atom_id res chain seq x y z
N MET A 1 -35.76 -93.49 -13.76
CA MET A 1 -34.65 -93.94 -12.89
C MET A 1 -34.52 -93.00 -11.70
N LYS A 2 -34.96 -93.48 -10.53
CA LYS A 2 -34.72 -92.87 -9.22
C LYS A 2 -33.23 -92.95 -8.87
N SER A 3 -32.70 -91.84 -8.36
CA SER A 3 -31.56 -91.71 -7.43
C SER A 3 -30.25 -92.48 -7.66
N LEU A 4 -29.14 -91.74 -7.86
CA LEU A 4 -27.80 -92.06 -7.32
C LEU A 4 -26.92 -90.79 -7.44
N LYS A 5 -26.90 -89.87 -6.47
CA LYS A 5 -26.00 -89.80 -5.29
C LYS A 5 -24.57 -90.38 -5.50
N ARG A 6 -23.63 -89.43 -5.62
CA ARG A 6 -22.29 -89.34 -4.98
C ARG A 6 -21.24 -90.44 -5.22
N THR A 7 -20.00 -89.95 -5.31
CA THR A 7 -18.68 -90.63 -5.28
C THR A 7 -18.29 -91.19 -6.65
N ILE A 8 -17.30 -90.64 -7.36
CA ILE A 8 -15.84 -90.79 -7.19
C ILE A 8 -15.22 -89.61 -7.98
N GLY A 9 -14.44 -88.66 -7.45
CA GLY A 9 -13.53 -88.69 -6.31
C GLY A 9 -12.21 -89.35 -6.73
N ILE A 10 -11.09 -88.61 -6.76
CA ILE A 10 -9.72 -89.10 -6.99
C ILE A 10 -9.31 -89.10 -8.48
N ILE A 11 -8.77 -87.97 -8.96
CA ILE A 11 -7.63 -87.87 -9.92
C ILE A 11 -7.26 -86.39 -10.18
N ILE A 12 -8.16 -85.43 -9.95
CA ILE A 12 -7.88 -83.99 -10.25
C ILE A 12 -7.36 -83.18 -9.03
N VAL A 13 -7.17 -83.81 -7.87
CA VAL A 13 -6.75 -83.12 -6.62
C VAL A 13 -5.24 -83.24 -6.30
N MET A 14 -4.44 -83.99 -7.09
CA MET A 14 -2.98 -84.11 -6.88
C MET A 14 -2.10 -83.40 -7.93
N ALA A 15 -2.69 -82.75 -8.94
CA ALA A 15 -1.95 -81.90 -9.89
C ALA A 15 -2.07 -80.39 -9.61
N ALA A 16 -2.79 -80.00 -8.55
CA ALA A 16 -2.99 -78.60 -8.17
C ALA A 16 -2.24 -78.19 -6.88
N ILE A 17 -1.38 -79.06 -6.32
CA ILE A 17 -0.70 -78.80 -5.05
C ILE A 17 0.79 -78.46 -5.20
N ILE A 18 1.49 -78.79 -6.31
CA ILE A 18 2.91 -78.42 -6.46
C ILE A 18 3.26 -78.17 -7.93
N SER A 19 2.98 -76.99 -8.45
CA SER A 19 3.65 -76.45 -9.63
C SER A 19 3.72 -74.93 -9.52
N GLY A 20 4.79 -74.48 -8.85
CA GLY A 20 5.38 -73.13 -8.91
C GLY A 20 4.37 -71.99 -8.77
N LEU A 21 4.13 -71.47 -7.58
CA LEU A 21 5.03 -70.46 -6.99
C LEU A 21 5.65 -69.47 -8.00
N GLN A 22 4.89 -68.95 -8.96
CA GLN A 22 5.26 -67.67 -9.58
C GLN A 22 4.89 -66.54 -8.61
N LEU A 23 5.89 -66.15 -7.83
CA LEU A 23 5.94 -64.90 -7.12
C LEU A 23 5.49 -63.75 -8.04
N LYS A 24 4.30 -63.19 -7.80
CA LYS A 24 4.11 -61.75 -7.99
C LYS A 24 4.79 -61.01 -6.83
N SER A 25 6.10 -61.18 -6.74
CA SER A 25 6.97 -60.29 -5.99
C SER A 25 7.89 -59.57 -6.96
N GLU A 26 7.33 -58.76 -7.84
CA GLU A 26 8.07 -57.59 -8.29
C GLU A 26 7.89 -56.46 -7.26
N LEU A 27 8.35 -56.71 -6.03
CA LEU A 27 8.94 -55.62 -5.28
C LEU A 27 10.31 -55.44 -5.89
N ALA A 28 10.46 -54.42 -6.73
CA ALA A 28 11.73 -54.00 -7.31
C ALA A 28 12.86 -54.06 -6.26
N TYR A 29 13.59 -55.18 -6.25
CA TYR A 29 14.71 -55.43 -5.37
C TYR A 29 15.90 -54.74 -6.02
N GLY A 30 16.03 -53.45 -5.75
CA GLY A 30 17.04 -52.59 -6.37
C GLY A 30 16.58 -51.14 -6.60
N ALA A 31 15.28 -50.86 -6.54
CA ALA A 31 14.79 -49.49 -6.74
C ALA A 31 15.22 -48.57 -5.59
N THR A 32 15.82 -47.45 -5.96
CA THR A 32 16.25 -46.40 -5.03
C THR A 32 15.06 -45.90 -4.20
N PRO A 33 15.15 -45.90 -2.85
CA PRO A 33 14.15 -45.28 -1.97
C PRO A 33 13.92 -43.82 -2.35
N THR A 34 12.65 -43.43 -2.54
CA THR A 34 12.26 -42.07 -2.92
C THR A 34 11.13 -41.54 -2.06
N ILE A 35 11.06 -40.22 -1.85
CA ILE A 35 10.06 -39.62 -0.95
C ILE A 35 8.83 -39.25 -1.77
N SER A 36 7.64 -39.44 -1.20
CA SER A 36 6.39 -39.26 -1.94
C SER A 36 6.21 -37.84 -2.48
N LYS A 37 6.80 -36.84 -1.81
CA LYS A 37 6.84 -35.43 -2.20
C LYS A 37 8.09 -34.79 -1.64
N SER A 38 8.79 -33.97 -2.44
CA SER A 38 9.92 -33.15 -2.00
C SER A 38 9.48 -31.83 -1.34
N THR A 39 8.25 -31.38 -1.60
CA THR A 39 7.67 -30.17 -1.00
C THR A 39 6.19 -30.34 -0.61
N VAL A 40 5.76 -29.69 0.48
CA VAL A 40 4.36 -29.64 0.95
C VAL A 40 4.06 -28.28 1.58
N THR A 41 2.94 -27.67 1.23
CA THR A 41 2.35 -26.56 1.98
C THR A 41 1.14 -27.08 2.76
N LEU A 42 1.02 -26.71 4.04
CA LEU A 42 -0.03 -27.23 4.93
C LEU A 42 -0.51 -26.12 5.88
N GLU A 43 -1.83 -25.89 5.95
CA GLU A 43 -2.41 -24.92 6.89
C GLU A 43 -2.22 -25.35 8.35
N LYS A 44 -2.14 -24.38 9.26
CA LYS A 44 -2.00 -24.62 10.71
C LYS A 44 -3.09 -25.58 11.21
N GLY A 45 -2.69 -26.58 11.98
CA GLY A 45 -3.57 -27.62 12.53
C GLY A 45 -3.79 -28.84 11.62
N LYS A 46 -3.62 -28.70 10.29
CA LYS A 46 -3.85 -29.80 9.33
C LYS A 46 -2.75 -30.87 9.40
N ARG A 47 -3.04 -32.05 8.83
CA ARG A 47 -2.17 -33.23 8.83
C ARG A 47 -2.01 -33.80 7.43
N LYS A 48 -0.85 -34.38 7.12
CA LYS A 48 -0.59 -35.10 5.86
C LYS A 48 0.29 -36.32 6.12
N LYS A 49 0.18 -37.39 5.32
CA LYS A 49 1.12 -38.53 5.39
C LYS A 49 2.16 -38.40 4.29
N ILE A 50 3.43 -38.43 4.65
CA ILE A 50 4.57 -38.57 3.74
C ILE A 50 4.96 -40.04 3.71
N LYS A 51 5.16 -40.59 2.51
CA LYS A 51 5.54 -42.00 2.32
C LYS A 51 6.94 -42.07 1.74
N VAL A 52 7.68 -43.11 2.11
CA VAL A 52 8.87 -43.55 1.38
C VAL A 52 8.37 -44.60 0.38
N LYS A 53 8.63 -44.38 -0.90
CA LYS A 53 8.34 -45.30 -2.01
C LYS A 53 9.56 -46.20 -2.25
N ASN A 54 9.38 -47.28 -3.01
CA ASN A 54 10.45 -48.22 -3.39
C ASN A 54 11.13 -48.89 -2.19
N VAL A 55 10.35 -49.18 -1.15
CA VAL A 55 10.78 -49.92 0.04
C VAL A 55 9.73 -50.95 0.42
N SER A 56 10.15 -52.09 0.96
CA SER A 56 9.22 -53.13 1.42
C SER A 56 8.41 -52.63 2.61
N ALA A 57 7.19 -53.17 2.79
CA ALA A 57 6.31 -52.80 3.91
C ALA A 57 6.95 -53.00 5.30
N ARG A 58 7.94 -53.90 5.42
CA ARG A 58 8.70 -54.18 6.65
C ARG A 58 9.88 -53.22 6.88
N THR A 59 10.21 -52.35 5.93
CA THR A 59 11.35 -51.44 6.05
C THR A 59 11.08 -50.39 7.13
N LYS A 60 11.92 -50.38 8.18
CA LYS A 60 11.86 -49.36 9.24
C LYS A 60 12.39 -48.03 8.70
N VAL A 61 11.55 -47.00 8.72
CA VAL A 61 11.92 -45.63 8.34
C VAL A 61 12.07 -44.77 9.59
N LYS A 62 13.23 -44.16 9.78
CA LYS A 62 13.45 -43.16 10.83
C LYS A 62 13.03 -41.79 10.32
N TRP A 63 12.12 -41.14 11.03
CA TRP A 63 11.62 -39.81 10.68
C TRP A 63 12.13 -38.76 11.67
N ARG A 64 12.57 -37.61 11.15
CA ARG A 64 12.86 -36.41 11.95
C ARG A 64 12.30 -35.18 11.25
N THR A 65 12.11 -34.11 12.03
CA THR A 65 11.75 -32.78 11.55
C THR A 65 12.81 -31.81 12.04
N SER A 66 13.22 -30.86 11.20
CA SER A 66 14.15 -29.81 11.61
C SER A 66 13.50 -28.75 12.50
N ASN A 67 12.17 -28.59 12.42
CA ASN A 67 11.42 -27.58 13.17
C ASN A 67 10.11 -28.19 13.71
N LYS A 68 10.16 -28.71 14.95
CA LYS A 68 9.00 -29.27 15.67
C LYS A 68 7.95 -28.22 16.05
N PHE A 69 8.33 -26.94 16.14
CA PHE A 69 7.40 -25.86 16.45
C PHE A 69 6.44 -25.62 15.27
N ALA A 70 6.95 -25.60 14.04
CA ALA A 70 6.12 -25.46 12.86
C ALA A 70 5.48 -26.79 12.44
N VAL A 71 6.25 -27.89 12.36
CA VAL A 71 5.77 -29.18 11.83
C VAL A 71 6.30 -30.35 12.65
N THR A 72 5.40 -31.17 13.17
CA THR A 72 5.74 -32.45 13.83
C THR A 72 5.60 -33.60 12.83
N VAL A 73 6.36 -34.69 13.03
CA VAL A 73 6.25 -35.93 12.23
C VAL A 73 6.19 -37.14 13.16
N SER A 74 5.25 -38.05 12.93
CA SER A 74 5.10 -39.28 13.68
C SER A 74 6.05 -40.38 13.20
N LYS A 75 6.23 -41.45 13.99
CA LYS A 75 6.99 -42.65 13.60
C LYS A 75 6.49 -43.30 12.29
N LYS A 76 5.23 -43.07 11.91
CA LYS A 76 4.60 -43.59 10.68
C LYS A 76 4.61 -42.58 9.51
N GLY A 77 5.37 -41.48 9.61
CA GLY A 77 5.47 -40.46 8.58
C GLY A 77 4.26 -39.53 8.45
N ARG A 78 3.39 -39.45 9.48
CA ARG A 78 2.28 -38.47 9.49
C ARG A 78 2.79 -37.14 10.05
N ILE A 79 2.76 -36.11 9.22
CA ILE A 79 3.10 -34.74 9.59
C ILE A 79 1.88 -33.97 10.09
N ARG A 80 2.07 -33.05 11.04
CA ARG A 80 1.05 -32.10 11.52
C ARG A 80 1.66 -30.69 11.55
N ALA A 81 0.98 -29.75 10.91
CA ALA A 81 1.28 -28.32 11.04
C ALA A 81 0.83 -27.85 12.43
N VAL A 82 1.77 -27.43 13.27
CA VAL A 82 1.52 -27.00 14.66
C VAL A 82 1.44 -25.48 14.73
N ASN A 83 2.45 -24.78 14.22
CA ASN A 83 2.51 -23.33 14.11
C ASN A 83 3.03 -22.90 12.74
N TYR A 84 2.97 -21.61 12.46
CA TYR A 84 3.51 -21.03 11.22
C TYR A 84 5.04 -21.20 11.14
N GLY A 85 5.56 -21.26 9.92
CA GLY A 85 6.98 -21.44 9.63
C GLY A 85 7.27 -22.64 8.74
N ALA A 86 8.55 -22.86 8.44
CA ALA A 86 9.02 -23.95 7.59
C ALA A 86 9.76 -25.04 8.39
N ALA A 87 9.70 -26.27 7.90
CA ALA A 87 10.40 -27.42 8.45
C ALA A 87 10.85 -28.36 7.33
N THR A 88 12.03 -28.94 7.44
CA THR A 88 12.46 -30.05 6.59
C THR A 88 12.19 -31.36 7.31
N ILE A 89 11.35 -32.20 6.72
CA ILE A 89 11.10 -33.56 7.18
C ILE A 89 12.11 -34.46 6.52
N THR A 90 12.82 -35.26 7.32
CA THR A 90 13.81 -36.19 6.82
C THR A 90 13.42 -37.63 7.15
N ALA A 91 13.40 -38.47 6.12
CA ALA A 91 13.24 -39.90 6.19
C ALA A 91 14.60 -40.58 5.95
N THR A 92 14.97 -41.51 6.81
CA THR A 92 16.20 -42.30 6.66
C THR A 92 15.87 -43.79 6.69
N CYS A 93 16.28 -44.52 5.64
CA CYS A 93 16.18 -45.99 5.53
C CYS A 93 17.29 -46.52 4.61
N LYS A 94 17.77 -47.74 4.85
CA LYS A 94 18.84 -48.39 4.06
C LYS A 94 20.06 -47.46 3.81
N SER A 95 20.51 -46.75 4.85
CA SER A 95 21.60 -45.76 4.81
C SER A 95 21.41 -44.58 3.85
N ARG A 96 20.22 -44.40 3.27
CA ARG A 96 19.85 -43.26 2.41
C ARG A 96 18.98 -42.27 3.17
N THR A 97 19.14 -41.00 2.83
CA THR A 97 18.40 -39.89 3.41
C THR A 97 17.60 -39.19 2.33
N MET A 98 16.32 -38.96 2.60
CA MET A 98 15.41 -38.25 1.70
C MET A 98 14.69 -37.14 2.46
N THR A 99 14.46 -36.01 1.81
CA THR A 99 13.94 -34.81 2.46
C THR A 99 12.66 -34.29 1.81
N CYS A 100 11.78 -33.74 2.62
CA CYS A 100 10.57 -33.04 2.20
C CYS A 100 10.51 -31.69 2.91
N LYS A 101 10.53 -30.58 2.17
CA LYS A 101 10.34 -29.23 2.72
C LYS A 101 8.85 -28.99 2.95
N VAL A 102 8.48 -28.69 4.19
CA VAL A 102 7.11 -28.39 4.59
C VAL A 102 7.01 -26.93 5.00
N THR A 103 6.05 -26.19 4.45
CA THR A 103 5.78 -24.79 4.81
C THR A 103 4.38 -24.67 5.41
N VAL A 104 4.28 -24.00 6.56
CA VAL A 104 3.03 -23.63 7.22
C VAL A 104 2.89 -22.11 7.14
N PRO A 105 2.15 -21.57 6.17
CA PRO A 105 2.06 -20.13 5.97
C PRO A 105 1.24 -19.46 7.07
N ASP A 106 1.67 -18.29 7.52
CA ASP A 106 0.85 -17.39 8.34
C ASP A 106 -0.04 -16.55 7.42
N THR A 107 -1.28 -17.00 7.20
CA THR A 107 -2.26 -16.29 6.36
C THR A 107 -2.98 -15.17 7.11
N SER A 108 -2.81 -15.05 8.43
CA SER A 108 -3.49 -14.04 9.25
C SER A 108 -3.07 -12.61 8.87
N LYS A 109 -1.79 -12.44 8.56
CA LYS A 109 -1.21 -11.16 8.15
C LYS A 109 -1.28 -10.94 6.65
N ASN A 110 -1.73 -11.94 5.91
CA ASN A 110 -1.76 -11.87 4.46
C ASN A 110 -2.98 -11.03 4.03
N VAL A 111 -2.70 -9.84 3.53
CA VAL A 111 -3.65 -9.05 2.75
C VAL A 111 -3.12 -9.06 1.32
N VAL A 112 -3.85 -9.70 0.41
CA VAL A 112 -3.46 -9.75 -1.01
C VAL A 112 -4.46 -8.95 -1.81
N ILE A 113 -4.00 -7.89 -2.47
CA ILE A 113 -4.79 -7.28 -3.54
C ILE A 113 -4.72 -8.21 -4.75
N THR A 114 -5.86 -8.78 -5.12
CA THR A 114 -5.99 -9.77 -6.21
C THR A 114 -6.42 -9.16 -7.53
N LYS A 115 -7.08 -8.00 -7.49
CA LYS A 115 -7.55 -7.28 -8.68
C LYS A 115 -7.68 -5.80 -8.34
N TYR A 116 -7.25 -4.94 -9.25
CA TYR A 116 -7.46 -3.49 -9.19
C TYR A 116 -7.25 -2.88 -10.58
N PRO A 117 -7.87 -1.74 -10.90
CA PRO A 117 -7.54 -0.97 -12.09
C PRO A 117 -6.21 -0.24 -11.89
N THR A 118 -5.27 -0.38 -12.81
CA THR A 118 -4.04 0.44 -12.80
C THR A 118 -4.31 1.88 -13.24
N THR A 119 -5.30 2.06 -14.11
CA THR A 119 -5.70 3.34 -14.67
C THR A 119 -7.22 3.46 -14.65
N LEU A 120 -7.72 4.66 -14.34
CA LEU A 120 -9.13 5.04 -14.50
C LEU A 120 -9.17 6.41 -15.18
N THR A 121 -10.18 6.67 -16.00
CA THR A 121 -10.48 8.04 -16.43
C THR A 121 -11.33 8.71 -15.37
N GLU A 122 -11.13 10.01 -15.14
CA GLU A 122 -12.00 10.83 -14.29
C GLU A 122 -13.50 10.56 -14.54
N GLY A 123 -14.28 10.48 -13.47
CA GLY A 123 -15.70 10.14 -13.47
C GLY A 123 -15.99 8.64 -13.52
N GLN A 124 -14.99 7.80 -13.83
CA GLN A 124 -15.17 6.35 -13.79
C GLN A 124 -15.02 5.78 -12.38
N THR A 125 -15.61 4.60 -12.19
CA THR A 125 -15.42 3.79 -11.00
C THR A 125 -14.65 2.52 -11.31
N GLY A 126 -13.85 2.05 -10.35
CA GLY A 126 -13.22 0.74 -10.38
C GLY A 126 -13.36 0.02 -9.04
N THR A 127 -12.78 -1.18 -8.92
CA THR A 127 -12.85 -1.95 -7.66
C THR A 127 -11.49 -2.56 -7.34
N VAL A 128 -11.06 -2.36 -6.10
CA VAL A 128 -9.88 -2.98 -5.51
C VAL A 128 -10.33 -4.19 -4.68
N VAL A 129 -10.08 -5.39 -5.19
CA VAL A 129 -10.44 -6.65 -4.53
C VAL A 129 -9.25 -7.17 -3.75
N ALA A 130 -9.35 -7.10 -2.43
CA ALA A 130 -8.36 -7.68 -1.52
C ALA A 130 -8.91 -8.92 -0.81
N LYS A 131 -8.02 -9.87 -0.51
CA LYS A 131 -8.33 -11.09 0.26
C LYS A 131 -7.49 -11.12 1.52
N SER A 132 -8.15 -11.42 2.64
CA SER A 132 -7.52 -11.69 3.93
C SER A 132 -8.46 -12.57 4.75
N VAL A 133 -7.91 -13.29 5.73
CA VAL A 133 -8.73 -13.99 6.73
C VAL A 133 -9.30 -13.03 7.77
N ASN A 134 -8.71 -11.83 7.89
CA ASN A 134 -9.17 -10.76 8.76
C ASN A 134 -10.05 -9.77 7.97
N LYS A 135 -10.90 -9.03 8.68
CA LYS A 135 -11.72 -7.95 8.08
C LYS A 135 -10.82 -6.91 7.42
N ILE A 136 -11.16 -6.54 6.19
CA ILE A 136 -10.46 -5.54 5.39
C ILE A 136 -11.15 -4.19 5.51
N SER A 137 -10.36 -3.12 5.51
CA SER A 137 -10.80 -1.75 5.23
C SER A 137 -9.85 -1.12 4.21
N TYR A 138 -10.29 -0.05 3.55
CA TYR A 138 -9.54 0.62 2.50
C TYR A 138 -9.24 2.07 2.88
N MET A 139 -8.19 2.63 2.30
CA MET A 139 -7.79 4.02 2.48
C MET A 139 -7.09 4.50 1.21
N SER A 140 -7.43 5.71 0.75
CA SER A 140 -6.71 6.38 -0.35
C SER A 140 -5.62 7.28 0.21
N SER A 141 -4.49 7.42 -0.48
CA SER A 141 -3.47 8.42 -0.12
C SER A 141 -3.95 9.86 -0.33
N ASN A 142 -4.89 10.08 -1.26
CA ASN A 142 -5.47 11.38 -1.57
C ASN A 142 -6.92 11.22 -2.02
N ASP A 143 -7.86 11.53 -1.13
CA ASP A 143 -9.31 11.42 -1.38
C ASP A 143 -9.79 12.37 -2.49
N SER A 144 -9.04 13.43 -2.82
CA SER A 144 -9.40 14.31 -3.94
C SER A 144 -9.04 13.73 -5.30
N ILE A 145 -8.11 12.78 -5.38
CA ILE A 145 -7.71 12.15 -6.66
C ILE A 145 -8.58 10.93 -6.89
N ALA A 146 -8.59 10.03 -5.92
CA ALA A 146 -9.38 8.81 -5.95
C ALA A 146 -9.91 8.50 -4.56
N LYS A 147 -11.22 8.31 -4.43
CA LYS A 147 -11.88 8.01 -3.16
C LYS A 147 -12.28 6.55 -3.13
N VAL A 148 -11.99 5.85 -2.03
CA VAL A 148 -12.32 4.43 -1.88
C VAL A 148 -13.31 4.23 -0.74
N ASN A 149 -14.35 3.43 -0.96
CA ASN A 149 -15.34 3.10 0.06
C ASN A 149 -14.97 1.82 0.84
N LYS A 150 -15.84 1.39 1.77
CA LYS A 150 -15.60 0.21 2.61
C LYS A 150 -15.65 -1.12 1.84
N GLU A 151 -16.33 -1.16 0.70
CA GLU A 151 -16.39 -2.30 -0.23
C GLU A 151 -15.18 -2.39 -1.18
N GLY A 152 -14.34 -1.35 -1.21
CA GLY A 152 -13.20 -1.27 -2.13
C GLY A 152 -13.54 -0.71 -3.51
N THR A 153 -14.73 -0.15 -3.71
CA THR A 153 -15.07 0.64 -4.91
C THR A 153 -14.31 1.96 -4.86
N VAL A 154 -13.59 2.26 -5.94
CA VAL A 154 -12.82 3.47 -6.12
C VAL A 154 -13.52 4.37 -7.13
N GLU A 155 -13.77 5.61 -6.74
CA GLU A 155 -14.25 6.68 -7.60
C GLU A 155 -13.07 7.55 -8.04
N ALA A 156 -12.85 7.68 -9.35
CA ALA A 156 -11.80 8.51 -9.93
C ALA A 156 -12.29 9.96 -10.04
N LEU A 157 -11.81 10.84 -9.18
CA LEU A 157 -12.37 12.18 -9.00
C LEU A 157 -11.59 13.27 -9.75
N ASN A 158 -10.26 13.20 -9.69
CA ASN A 158 -9.41 14.18 -10.35
C ASN A 158 -8.10 13.57 -10.89
N PRO A 159 -7.48 14.13 -11.93
CA PRO A 159 -6.36 13.51 -12.61
C PRO A 159 -5.09 13.56 -11.77
N GLY A 160 -4.41 12.44 -11.60
CA GLY A 160 -3.28 12.29 -10.69
C GLY A 160 -3.09 10.85 -10.24
N LYS A 161 -2.13 10.58 -9.35
CA LYS A 161 -1.93 9.23 -8.81
C LYS A 161 -2.41 9.15 -7.38
N ALA A 162 -3.09 8.08 -7.04
CA ALA A 162 -3.46 7.75 -5.68
C ALA A 162 -3.05 6.32 -5.34
N GLU A 163 -2.44 6.14 -4.16
CA GLU A 163 -2.16 4.82 -3.61
C GLU A 163 -3.35 4.37 -2.75
N ILE A 164 -3.96 3.24 -3.10
CA ILE A 164 -5.00 2.61 -2.30
C ILE A 164 -4.36 1.55 -1.41
N THR A 165 -4.55 1.69 -0.10
CA THR A 165 -4.13 0.73 0.91
C THR A 165 -5.32 -0.14 1.33
N ALA A 166 -5.24 -1.44 1.08
CA ALA A 166 -6.13 -2.43 1.70
C ALA A 166 -5.49 -2.90 3.01
N LYS A 167 -6.17 -2.73 4.14
CA LYS A 167 -5.62 -2.96 5.48
C LYS A 167 -6.50 -3.90 6.32
N SER A 168 -5.85 -4.72 7.12
CA SER A 168 -6.42 -5.49 8.23
C SER A 168 -5.77 -5.07 9.55
N SER A 169 -6.19 -5.66 10.67
CA SER A 169 -5.57 -5.41 11.99
C SER A 169 -4.12 -5.91 12.11
N GLN A 170 -3.65 -6.73 11.17
CA GLN A 170 -2.36 -7.44 11.25
C GLN A 170 -1.48 -7.27 10.00
N GLY A 171 -1.98 -6.68 8.92
CA GLY A 171 -1.23 -6.55 7.68
C GLY A 171 -1.94 -5.66 6.68
N TYR A 172 -1.24 -5.27 5.62
CA TYR A 172 -1.78 -4.43 4.57
C TYR A 172 -1.12 -4.74 3.22
N SER A 173 -1.76 -4.28 2.15
CA SER A 173 -1.21 -4.27 0.80
C SER A 173 -1.63 -2.97 0.11
N LYS A 174 -0.87 -2.59 -0.91
CA LYS A 174 -1.00 -1.32 -1.61
C LYS A 174 -1.05 -1.52 -3.11
N CYS A 175 -1.86 -0.73 -3.78
CA CYS A 175 -1.82 -0.58 -5.23
C CYS A 175 -1.90 0.89 -5.62
N THR A 176 -1.39 1.25 -6.78
CA THR A 176 -1.43 2.62 -7.29
C THR A 176 -2.41 2.68 -8.45
N ILE A 177 -3.30 3.68 -8.41
CA ILE A 177 -4.26 3.99 -9.45
C ILE A 177 -3.86 5.33 -10.07
N ASN A 178 -3.69 5.35 -11.39
CA ASN A 178 -3.46 6.55 -12.16
C ASN A 178 -4.79 7.06 -12.73
N VAL A 179 -5.26 8.21 -12.28
CA VAL A 179 -6.47 8.85 -12.80
C VAL A 179 -6.07 9.75 -13.97
N LEU A 180 -6.59 9.46 -15.16
CA LEU A 180 -6.42 10.26 -16.35
C LEU A 180 -7.49 11.35 -16.43
N SER A 181 -7.14 12.46 -17.07
CA SER A 181 -8.13 13.50 -17.39
C SER A 181 -9.16 12.95 -18.37
N SER A 182 -10.42 13.34 -18.19
CA SER A 182 -11.49 13.10 -19.15
C SER A 182 -11.51 14.11 -20.30
N ASP A 183 -10.54 15.04 -20.34
CA ASP A 183 -10.43 16.03 -21.41
C ASP A 183 -10.38 15.31 -22.78
N LEU A 184 -11.33 15.65 -23.66
CA LEU A 184 -11.33 15.16 -25.03
C LEU A 184 -10.45 16.09 -25.86
N ASN A 185 -9.29 15.60 -26.33
CA ASN A 185 -8.38 16.31 -27.24
C ASN A 185 -8.96 16.47 -28.65
N ASN A 186 -10.16 17.04 -28.79
CA ASN A 186 -10.76 17.29 -30.10
C ASN A 186 -11.32 18.71 -30.18
N ARG A 187 -10.42 19.68 -30.05
CA ARG A 187 -10.66 21.06 -30.48
C ARG A 187 -9.92 21.30 -31.80
N LEU A 188 -10.33 20.57 -32.85
CA LEU A 188 -10.02 20.96 -34.23
C LEU A 188 -10.91 22.15 -34.57
N TYR A 189 -10.43 23.36 -34.29
CA TYR A 189 -11.04 24.58 -34.81
C TYR A 189 -10.41 24.89 -36.17
N ASP A 190 -10.96 24.30 -37.24
CA ASP A 190 -10.75 24.89 -38.55
C ASP A 190 -11.76 26.03 -38.72
N SER A 191 -11.24 27.25 -38.88
CA SER A 191 -11.81 28.15 -39.88
C SER A 191 -10.80 29.26 -40.17
N ASN A 192 -9.83 28.99 -41.06
CA ASN A 192 -9.08 30.06 -41.73
C ASN A 192 -9.95 30.85 -42.74
N GLY A 193 -11.27 30.56 -42.83
CA GLY A 193 -12.24 31.30 -43.63
C GLY A 193 -12.92 32.47 -42.91
N ILE A 194 -13.65 33.27 -43.69
CA ILE A 194 -14.47 34.40 -43.21
C ILE A 194 -15.61 33.87 -42.33
N SER A 195 -15.65 34.29 -41.05
CA SER A 195 -16.65 33.82 -40.09
C SER A 195 -16.96 34.86 -39.01
N ILE A 196 -18.06 34.67 -38.28
CA ILE A 196 -18.35 35.49 -37.09
C ILE A 196 -17.43 35.02 -35.95
N LYS A 197 -16.64 35.92 -35.38
CA LYS A 197 -15.70 35.64 -34.28
C LYS A 197 -15.95 36.52 -33.07
N LYS A 198 -15.64 36.03 -31.88
CA LYS A 198 -15.59 36.86 -30.66
C LYS A 198 -14.35 37.75 -30.70
N VAL A 199 -14.51 38.99 -30.27
CA VAL A 199 -13.43 39.97 -30.11
C VAL A 199 -13.20 40.17 -28.61
N ASN A 200 -12.00 39.86 -28.15
CA ASN A 200 -11.57 40.10 -26.79
C ASN A 200 -11.30 41.60 -26.56
N ALA A 201 -11.18 42.01 -25.30
CA ALA A 201 -10.96 43.41 -24.92
C ALA A 201 -9.65 43.98 -25.48
N ASP A 202 -8.63 43.13 -25.70
CA ASP A 202 -7.35 43.49 -26.32
C ASP A 202 -7.41 43.52 -27.86
N GLY A 203 -8.59 43.32 -28.46
CA GLY A 203 -8.80 43.27 -29.91
C GLY A 203 -8.48 41.93 -30.56
N THR A 204 -7.96 40.95 -29.81
CA THR A 204 -7.70 39.60 -30.34
C THR A 204 -9.00 38.89 -30.68
N LYS A 205 -8.96 38.05 -31.71
CA LYS A 205 -10.14 37.36 -32.24
C LYS A 205 -10.08 35.88 -31.85
N VAL A 206 -11.18 35.36 -31.32
CA VAL A 206 -11.28 33.95 -30.96
C VAL A 206 -11.74 33.16 -32.18
N ASN A 207 -10.94 32.20 -32.61
CA ASN A 207 -11.31 31.27 -33.67
C ASN A 207 -12.28 30.20 -33.13
N GLY A 208 -13.25 29.79 -33.94
CA GLY A 208 -14.24 28.77 -33.58
C GLY A 208 -15.52 29.32 -32.96
N PHE A 209 -16.07 28.60 -31.98
CA PHE A 209 -17.32 28.94 -31.31
C PHE A 209 -17.18 30.13 -30.35
N VAL A 210 -18.28 30.87 -30.18
CA VAL A 210 -18.33 32.02 -29.26
C VAL A 210 -18.85 31.56 -27.91
N SER A 211 -18.00 31.56 -26.88
CA SER A 211 -18.39 31.23 -25.50
C SER A 211 -18.34 32.45 -24.59
N GLN A 212 -19.40 32.65 -23.80
CA GLN A 212 -19.47 33.74 -22.83
C GLN A 212 -20.24 33.34 -21.55
N ALA A 213 -19.72 33.71 -20.39
CA ALA A 213 -20.40 33.52 -19.12
C ALA A 213 -21.61 34.46 -18.95
N LYS A 214 -22.66 33.95 -18.33
CA LYS A 214 -23.89 34.68 -17.96
C LYS A 214 -23.56 36.00 -17.27
N GLY A 215 -24.27 37.04 -17.69
CA GLY A 215 -24.15 38.41 -17.18
C GLY A 215 -23.05 39.24 -17.83
N GLN A 216 -22.16 38.64 -18.63
CA GLN A 216 -21.07 39.37 -19.28
C GLN A 216 -21.48 39.95 -20.63
N ASN A 217 -20.93 41.12 -20.94
CA ASN A 217 -20.99 41.71 -22.28
C ASN A 217 -19.84 41.18 -23.13
N PHE A 218 -20.08 41.04 -24.42
CA PHE A 218 -19.06 40.60 -25.38
C PHE A 218 -19.33 41.14 -26.77
N THR A 219 -18.27 41.25 -27.55
CA THR A 219 -18.31 41.75 -28.93
C THR A 219 -18.07 40.60 -29.89
N VAL A 220 -18.83 40.58 -30.98
CA VAL A 220 -18.62 39.71 -32.13
C VAL A 220 -18.35 40.53 -33.37
N MET A 221 -17.64 39.94 -34.34
CA MET A 221 -17.41 40.56 -35.64
C MET A 221 -17.41 39.54 -36.77
N VAL A 222 -17.74 39.97 -37.99
CA VAL A 222 -17.43 39.17 -39.18
C VAL A 222 -15.95 39.41 -39.53
N ASP A 223 -15.11 38.40 -39.36
CA ASP A 223 -13.66 38.49 -39.58
C ASP A 223 -13.26 38.12 -41.01
N GLY A 224 -12.21 38.73 -41.53
CA GLY A 224 -11.67 38.46 -42.88
C GLY A 224 -12.34 39.24 -44.03
N ILE A 225 -13.13 40.28 -43.73
CA ILE A 225 -13.73 41.17 -44.72
C ILE A 225 -13.10 42.56 -44.61
N ASP A 226 -12.68 43.14 -45.74
CA ASP A 226 -12.39 44.57 -45.82
C ASP A 226 -13.68 45.38 -45.73
N GLU A 227 -13.86 46.06 -44.60
CA GLU A 227 -15.07 46.84 -44.30
C GLU A 227 -15.29 48.01 -45.27
N SER A 228 -14.24 48.48 -45.96
CA SER A 228 -14.33 49.53 -46.99
C SER A 228 -15.27 49.12 -48.13
N ASN A 229 -15.41 47.82 -48.40
CA ASN A 229 -16.26 47.25 -49.45
C ASN A 229 -17.70 46.97 -48.98
N VAL A 230 -17.99 47.17 -47.69
CA VAL A 230 -19.29 46.85 -47.09
C VAL A 230 -20.20 48.07 -47.12
N LYS A 231 -21.39 47.92 -47.72
CA LYS A 231 -22.46 48.93 -47.68
C LYS A 231 -23.15 48.91 -46.31
N SER A 232 -23.60 47.75 -45.86
CA SER A 232 -24.28 47.56 -44.58
C SER A 232 -24.16 46.12 -44.08
N CYS A 233 -24.28 45.90 -42.78
CA CYS A 233 -24.44 44.57 -42.19
C CYS A 233 -25.71 44.55 -41.32
N LYS A 234 -26.53 43.51 -41.47
CA LYS A 234 -27.70 43.28 -40.61
C LYS A 234 -27.45 42.07 -39.73
N TRP A 235 -27.42 42.29 -38.42
CA TRP A 235 -27.24 41.25 -37.42
C TRP A 235 -28.60 40.72 -36.93
N SER A 236 -28.69 39.42 -36.67
CA SER A 236 -29.82 38.80 -35.97
C SER A 236 -29.37 37.65 -35.08
N VAL A 237 -30.12 37.40 -34.01
CA VAL A 237 -29.92 36.27 -33.08
C VAL A 237 -31.24 35.51 -32.93
N GLY A 238 -31.16 34.18 -32.84
CA GLY A 238 -32.34 33.31 -32.88
C GLY A 238 -33.19 33.29 -31.60
N ASN A 239 -32.63 33.63 -30.43
CA ASN A 239 -33.32 33.60 -29.14
C ASN A 239 -32.78 34.68 -28.18
N SER A 240 -33.64 35.65 -27.83
CA SER A 240 -33.29 36.76 -26.94
C SER A 240 -33.23 36.41 -25.45
N ASP A 241 -33.70 35.22 -25.07
CA ASP A 241 -33.64 34.75 -23.69
C ASP A 241 -32.23 34.26 -23.33
N VAL A 242 -31.46 33.82 -24.33
CA VAL A 242 -30.07 33.35 -24.17
C VAL A 242 -29.09 34.52 -24.25
N VAL A 243 -29.25 35.42 -25.22
CA VAL A 243 -28.43 36.63 -25.40
C VAL A 243 -29.29 37.86 -25.62
N SER A 244 -28.84 39.02 -25.17
CA SER A 244 -29.60 40.26 -25.35
C SER A 244 -29.78 40.62 -26.82
N LYS A 245 -30.67 41.59 -27.07
CA LYS A 245 -30.70 42.30 -28.36
C LYS A 245 -29.31 42.85 -28.70
N LEU A 246 -28.98 42.80 -29.98
CA LEU A 246 -27.73 43.28 -30.54
C LEU A 246 -27.65 44.82 -30.46
N SER A 247 -26.48 45.33 -30.09
CA SER A 247 -26.16 46.76 -30.16
C SER A 247 -25.01 46.98 -31.15
N ALA A 248 -25.19 47.90 -32.09
CA ALA A 248 -24.14 48.25 -33.06
C ALA A 248 -22.94 48.87 -32.34
N VAL A 249 -21.73 48.61 -32.85
CA VAL A 249 -20.51 49.23 -32.33
C VAL A 249 -20.19 50.46 -33.17
N SER A 250 -20.07 51.63 -32.54
CA SER A 250 -19.73 52.87 -33.25
C SER A 250 -18.41 52.72 -34.00
N GLY A 251 -18.37 53.19 -35.25
CA GLY A 251 -17.19 53.10 -36.11
C GLY A 251 -16.96 51.73 -36.77
N SER A 252 -17.87 50.76 -36.64
CA SER A 252 -17.80 49.52 -37.43
C SER A 252 -19.18 48.96 -37.81
N LYS A 253 -19.36 48.68 -39.09
CA LYS A 253 -20.50 47.97 -39.70
C LYS A 253 -20.45 46.47 -39.39
N LEU A 254 -19.27 45.91 -39.18
CA LEU A 254 -19.05 44.46 -39.03
C LEU A 254 -18.93 44.01 -37.58
N LYS A 255 -19.20 44.88 -36.59
CA LYS A 255 -19.16 44.54 -35.16
C LYS A 255 -20.52 44.72 -34.49
N ALA A 256 -20.82 43.84 -33.54
CA ALA A 256 -21.98 43.96 -32.67
C ALA A 256 -21.64 43.55 -31.23
N THR A 257 -22.26 44.20 -30.26
CA THR A 257 -22.16 43.86 -28.84
C THR A 257 -23.43 43.17 -28.37
N LEU A 258 -23.27 42.14 -27.54
CA LEU A 258 -24.35 41.40 -26.88
C LEU A 258 -24.04 41.21 -25.40
N LYS A 259 -25.07 40.93 -24.61
CA LYS A 259 -24.96 40.44 -23.24
C LYS A 259 -25.40 38.99 -23.18
N ALA A 260 -24.63 38.14 -22.51
CA ALA A 260 -25.04 36.78 -22.18
C ALA A 260 -26.11 36.82 -21.07
N VAL A 261 -27.32 36.32 -21.33
CA VAL A 261 -28.49 36.47 -20.43
C VAL A 261 -28.77 35.20 -19.65
N ASN A 262 -29.06 34.09 -20.33
CA ASN A 262 -29.30 32.79 -19.71
C ASN A 262 -28.46 31.70 -20.37
N GLU A 263 -28.20 30.63 -19.61
CA GLU A 263 -27.48 29.46 -20.11
C GLU A 263 -28.21 28.85 -21.31
N GLY A 264 -27.44 28.48 -22.34
CA GLY A 264 -27.99 27.91 -23.56
C GLY A 264 -27.11 28.12 -24.77
N LYS A 265 -27.63 27.74 -25.94
CA LYS A 265 -26.99 27.96 -27.23
C LYS A 265 -27.93 28.67 -28.19
N VAL A 266 -27.39 29.58 -28.99
CA VAL A 266 -28.16 30.37 -29.94
C VAL A 266 -27.36 30.68 -31.19
N ASN A 267 -28.00 30.59 -32.34
CA ASN A 267 -27.38 30.97 -33.61
C ASN A 267 -27.37 32.49 -33.76
N ILE A 268 -26.24 33.01 -34.23
CA ILE A 268 -26.07 34.39 -34.65
C ILE A 268 -25.83 34.45 -36.15
N THR A 269 -26.44 35.43 -36.79
CA THR A 269 -26.37 35.65 -38.24
C THR A 269 -25.96 37.08 -38.54
N ALA A 270 -25.05 37.24 -39.50
CA ALA A 270 -24.64 38.52 -40.06
C ALA A 270 -24.87 38.52 -41.58
N LYS A 271 -25.86 39.29 -42.03
CA LYS A 271 -26.16 39.47 -43.46
C LYS A 271 -25.43 40.72 -43.97
N VAL A 272 -24.30 40.50 -44.64
CA VAL A 272 -23.41 41.54 -45.17
C VAL A 272 -23.82 41.90 -46.59
N THR A 273 -24.12 43.17 -46.82
CA THR A 273 -24.39 43.74 -48.15
C THR A 273 -23.17 44.55 -48.59
N TYR A 274 -22.59 44.16 -49.72
CA TYR A 274 -21.43 44.82 -50.32
C TYR A 274 -21.85 46.00 -51.21
N LYS A 275 -20.90 46.90 -51.50
CA LYS A 275 -21.13 48.05 -52.40
C LYS A 275 -21.56 47.64 -53.81
N ASN A 276 -21.08 46.49 -54.29
CA ASN A 276 -21.48 45.88 -55.56
C ASN A 276 -22.88 45.21 -55.54
N LYS A 277 -23.66 45.42 -54.46
CA LYS A 277 -24.99 44.85 -54.21
C LYS A 277 -25.02 43.34 -53.91
N ASN A 278 -23.87 42.65 -53.87
CA ASN A 278 -23.82 41.25 -53.41
C ASN A 278 -24.22 41.16 -51.93
N VAL A 279 -24.90 40.07 -51.57
CA VAL A 279 -25.33 39.81 -50.19
C VAL A 279 -24.86 38.43 -49.76
N VAL A 280 -24.05 38.39 -48.71
CA VAL A 280 -23.54 37.13 -48.13
C VAL A 280 -23.99 37.03 -46.69
N THR A 281 -24.38 35.82 -46.27
CA THR A 281 -24.85 35.56 -44.90
C THR A 281 -23.84 34.67 -44.19
N TYR A 282 -23.35 35.15 -43.04
CA TYR A 282 -22.46 34.41 -42.16
C TYR A 282 -23.22 33.97 -40.92
N THR A 283 -22.91 32.78 -40.40
CA THR A 283 -23.53 32.25 -39.19
C THR A 283 -22.47 31.70 -38.25
N ASN A 284 -22.77 31.73 -36.94
CA ASN A 284 -22.03 31.00 -35.91
C ASN A 284 -22.98 30.68 -34.75
N THR A 285 -22.54 29.87 -33.80
CA THR A 285 -23.27 29.53 -32.57
C THR A 285 -22.61 30.21 -31.38
N ILE A 286 -23.44 30.87 -30.56
CA ILE A 286 -23.05 31.43 -29.27
C ILE A 286 -23.47 30.44 -28.18
N TYR A 287 -22.54 30.15 -27.27
CA TYR A 287 -22.72 29.32 -26.10
C TYR A 287 -22.64 30.21 -24.86
N VAL A 288 -23.70 30.22 -24.07
CA VAL A 288 -23.74 30.92 -22.79
C VAL A 288 -23.59 29.91 -21.67
N SER A 289 -22.53 30.07 -20.88
CA SER A 289 -22.27 29.26 -19.68
C SER A 289 -22.73 29.99 -18.42
N ASN A 290 -23.00 29.28 -17.32
CA ASN A 290 -23.17 29.88 -16.00
C ASN A 290 -22.13 29.32 -15.03
N PRO A 291 -20.85 29.70 -15.18
CA PRO A 291 -19.80 29.09 -14.40
C PRO A 291 -19.91 29.46 -12.93
N GLU A 292 -19.75 28.44 -12.09
CA GLU A 292 -19.77 28.53 -10.63
C GLU A 292 -18.70 27.63 -10.03
N THR A 293 -18.13 28.06 -8.90
CA THR A 293 -17.21 27.24 -8.12
C THR A 293 -17.48 27.41 -6.64
N GLU A 294 -17.46 26.31 -5.90
CA GLU A 294 -17.60 26.30 -4.45
C GLU A 294 -16.26 26.64 -3.76
N VAL A 295 -15.15 26.63 -4.51
CA VAL A 295 -13.80 26.82 -3.97
C VAL A 295 -13.44 28.31 -3.94
N GLN A 296 -13.80 28.99 -2.86
CA GLN A 296 -13.41 30.40 -2.65
C GLN A 296 -12.05 30.57 -1.95
N LYS A 297 -11.68 29.59 -1.12
CA LYS A 297 -10.39 29.52 -0.42
C LYS A 297 -9.84 28.11 -0.50
N LEU A 298 -8.56 27.98 -0.84
CA LEU A 298 -7.88 26.70 -0.98
C LEU A 298 -6.72 26.57 0.02
N ILE A 299 -6.74 25.50 0.82
CA ILE A 299 -5.54 25.07 1.56
C ILE A 299 -4.75 24.15 0.65
N VAL A 300 -3.48 24.46 0.42
CA VAL A 300 -2.59 23.70 -0.45
C VAL A 300 -1.44 23.13 0.38
N TYR A 301 -1.03 21.90 0.11
CA TYR A 301 -0.01 21.23 0.91
C TYR A 301 1.38 21.32 0.29
N GLY A 302 2.38 21.57 1.13
CA GLY A 302 3.80 21.57 0.82
C GLY A 302 4.40 20.16 0.78
N THR A 303 5.67 20.09 0.38
CA THR A 303 6.39 18.85 0.04
C THR A 303 6.46 17.81 1.16
N ALA A 304 6.31 18.18 2.42
CA ALA A 304 6.31 17.26 3.55
C ALA A 304 5.19 16.20 3.47
N LEU A 305 4.09 16.49 2.77
CA LEU A 305 3.00 15.55 2.56
C LEU A 305 3.16 14.66 1.31
N GLY A 306 4.35 14.64 0.69
CA GLY A 306 4.69 13.77 -0.44
C GLY A 306 4.21 14.30 -1.79
N ASN A 307 4.47 13.56 -2.87
CA ASN A 307 4.32 14.09 -4.24
C ASN A 307 2.85 14.25 -4.68
N GLU A 308 1.99 13.29 -4.35
CA GLU A 308 0.60 13.23 -4.80
C GLU A 308 -0.38 13.99 -3.88
N ARG A 309 -0.04 15.25 -3.56
CA ARG A 309 -0.73 16.10 -2.58
C ARG A 309 -1.55 17.24 -3.18
N GLN A 310 -1.65 17.27 -4.51
CA GLN A 310 -2.35 18.32 -5.24
C GLN A 310 -3.80 18.44 -4.80
N GLN A 311 -4.28 19.68 -4.84
CA GLN A 311 -5.68 20.04 -4.63
C GLN A 311 -6.25 20.57 -5.94
N TYR A 312 -7.56 20.61 -6.09
CA TYR A 312 -8.19 20.95 -7.38
C TYR A 312 -9.14 22.12 -7.24
N ILE A 313 -9.12 22.98 -8.25
CA ILE A 313 -10.15 24.00 -8.49
C ILE A 313 -10.94 23.54 -9.70
N SER A 314 -12.23 23.30 -9.53
CA SER A 314 -13.15 22.89 -10.59
C SER A 314 -14.35 23.84 -10.68
N PHE A 315 -15.00 23.83 -11.84
CA PHE A 315 -16.18 24.63 -12.12
C PHE A 315 -17.36 23.76 -12.54
N LYS A 316 -18.55 24.15 -12.11
CA LYS A 316 -19.85 23.67 -12.60
C LYS A 316 -20.44 24.71 -13.56
N GLY A 317 -21.48 24.35 -14.32
CA GLY A 317 -22.16 25.26 -15.25
C GLY A 317 -21.33 25.67 -16.46
N LEU A 318 -20.36 24.84 -16.85
CA LEU A 318 -19.57 25.02 -18.07
C LEU A 318 -20.33 24.50 -19.29
N GLY A 319 -20.28 25.25 -20.38
CA GLY A 319 -20.78 24.80 -21.69
C GLY A 319 -19.77 23.94 -22.44
N GLU A 320 -20.21 23.35 -23.55
CA GLU A 320 -19.42 22.47 -24.42
C GLU A 320 -18.09 23.09 -24.89
N HIS A 321 -18.08 24.40 -25.13
CA HIS A 321 -16.90 25.13 -25.59
C HIS A 321 -16.40 26.16 -24.57
N SER A 322 -16.76 25.98 -23.29
CA SER A 322 -16.23 26.85 -22.23
C SER A 322 -14.71 26.82 -22.23
N THR A 323 -14.11 27.97 -21.94
CA THR A 323 -12.67 28.16 -21.85
C THR A 323 -12.31 28.71 -20.50
N ILE A 324 -11.21 28.21 -19.94
CA ILE A 324 -10.66 28.71 -18.68
C ILE A 324 -9.21 29.09 -18.90
N THR A 325 -8.88 30.35 -18.63
CA THR A 325 -7.49 30.80 -18.54
C THR A 325 -7.13 31.06 -17.09
N TRP A 326 -5.89 30.72 -16.72
CA TRP A 326 -5.44 30.70 -15.34
C TRP A 326 -4.21 31.59 -15.16
N THR A 327 -4.21 32.37 -14.09
CA THR A 327 -3.00 33.04 -13.59
C THR A 327 -2.81 32.75 -12.11
N ASN A 328 -1.57 32.88 -11.63
CA ASN A 328 -1.23 32.71 -10.23
C ASN A 328 -0.34 33.88 -9.81
N SER A 329 -0.78 34.63 -8.80
CA SER A 329 -0.04 35.79 -8.28
C SER A 329 1.28 35.41 -7.62
N ASN A 330 1.47 34.15 -7.21
CA ASN A 330 2.65 33.70 -6.49
C ASN A 330 3.12 32.30 -6.95
N LYS A 331 3.72 32.24 -8.14
CA LYS A 331 4.26 31.01 -8.75
C LYS A 331 5.39 30.35 -7.93
N LYS A 332 5.99 31.06 -6.97
CA LYS A 332 7.01 30.52 -6.06
C LYS A 332 6.42 29.65 -4.96
N CYS A 333 5.17 29.91 -4.55
CA CYS A 333 4.50 29.17 -3.48
C CYS A 333 3.65 28.00 -3.98
N ALA A 334 3.07 28.12 -5.17
CA ALA A 334 2.31 27.03 -5.78
C ALA A 334 2.46 26.97 -7.30
N THR A 335 2.41 25.77 -7.86
CA THR A 335 2.36 25.51 -9.30
C THR A 335 0.97 25.04 -9.72
N LEU A 336 0.63 25.26 -10.99
CA LEU A 336 -0.64 24.85 -11.58
C LEU A 336 -0.38 23.86 -12.72
N THR A 337 -1.19 22.80 -12.76
CA THR A 337 -1.38 21.96 -13.93
C THR A 337 -2.83 22.11 -14.38
N THR A 338 -3.03 22.63 -15.58
CA THR A 338 -4.35 22.98 -16.10
C THR A 338 -4.93 21.86 -16.95
N TYR A 339 -6.22 21.63 -16.77
CA TYR A 339 -7.07 20.74 -17.55
C TYR A 339 -8.20 21.58 -18.16
N GLU A 340 -9.04 20.99 -19.01
CA GLU A 340 -10.09 21.74 -19.72
C GLU A 340 -11.06 22.44 -18.75
N LYS A 341 -11.44 21.74 -17.67
CA LYS A 341 -12.48 22.19 -16.73
C LYS A 341 -11.99 22.46 -15.31
N LYS A 342 -10.68 22.33 -15.06
CA LYS A 342 -10.10 22.41 -13.71
C LYS A 342 -8.60 22.71 -13.74
N ALA A 343 -8.04 23.02 -12.58
CA ALA A 343 -6.60 23.09 -12.37
C ALA A 343 -6.22 22.31 -11.11
N ALA A 344 -5.17 21.48 -11.22
CA ALA A 344 -4.46 20.94 -10.07
C ALA A 344 -3.48 21.99 -9.55
N VAL A 345 -3.47 22.18 -8.23
CA VAL A 345 -2.62 23.14 -7.52
C VAL A 345 -1.70 22.37 -6.59
N LEU A 346 -0.40 22.54 -6.77
CA LEU A 346 0.63 21.87 -5.97
C LEU A 346 1.46 22.89 -5.19
N GLY A 347 1.52 22.77 -3.87
CA GLY A 347 2.24 23.69 -3.00
C GLY A 347 3.73 23.40 -2.99
N THR A 348 4.57 24.40 -3.26
CA THR A 348 6.03 24.28 -3.30
C THR A 348 6.67 24.86 -2.04
N LYS A 349 6.18 26.00 -1.55
CA LYS A 349 6.71 26.72 -0.39
C LYS A 349 5.58 27.33 0.44
N PRO A 350 5.67 27.36 1.79
CA PRO A 350 4.70 28.06 2.62
C PRO A 350 4.53 29.52 2.20
N GLY A 351 3.29 29.98 2.19
CA GLY A 351 2.93 31.34 1.77
C GLY A 351 1.49 31.43 1.27
N THR A 352 1.10 32.59 0.77
CA THR A 352 -0.24 32.85 0.25
C THR A 352 -0.20 33.39 -1.16
N GLY A 353 -1.31 33.25 -1.88
CA GLY A 353 -1.50 33.85 -3.18
C GLY A 353 -2.95 33.80 -3.63
N THR A 354 -3.17 34.23 -4.88
CA THR A 354 -4.47 34.20 -5.54
C THR A 354 -4.29 33.52 -6.89
N ILE A 355 -5.12 32.51 -7.13
CA ILE A 355 -5.32 31.93 -8.45
C ILE A 355 -6.52 32.65 -9.07
N THR A 356 -6.31 33.25 -10.23
CA THR A 356 -7.37 33.91 -10.98
C THR A 356 -7.74 33.02 -12.15
N ALA A 357 -8.99 32.56 -12.18
CA ALA A 357 -9.57 31.83 -13.30
C ALA A 357 -10.50 32.77 -14.07
N ASN A 358 -10.23 32.99 -15.35
CA ASN A 358 -11.16 33.66 -16.26
C ASN A 358 -11.91 32.58 -17.04
N VAL A 359 -13.18 32.39 -16.69
CA VAL A 359 -14.06 31.40 -17.29
C VAL A 359 -15.05 32.13 -18.20
N ASP A 360 -14.86 31.98 -19.51
CA ASP A 360 -15.69 32.62 -20.53
C ASP A 360 -15.92 34.13 -20.30
N GLY A 361 -14.89 34.84 -19.84
CA GLY A 361 -14.93 36.28 -19.54
C GLY A 361 -15.31 36.64 -18.11
N LYS A 362 -15.88 35.71 -17.31
CA LYS A 362 -16.15 35.93 -15.88
C LYS A 362 -14.92 35.56 -15.05
N VAL A 363 -14.50 36.49 -14.19
CA VAL A 363 -13.29 36.34 -13.38
C VAL A 363 -13.62 35.78 -12.00
N PHE A 364 -12.90 34.74 -11.58
CA PHE A 364 -12.95 34.14 -10.25
C PHE A 364 -11.58 34.28 -9.58
N ASN A 365 -11.56 34.84 -8.38
CA ASN A 365 -10.35 35.00 -7.58
C ASN A 365 -10.36 34.02 -6.40
N ILE A 366 -9.60 32.93 -6.51
CA ILE A 366 -9.48 31.91 -5.48
C ILE A 366 -8.24 32.19 -4.65
N ARG A 367 -8.43 32.56 -3.38
CA ARG A 367 -7.31 32.74 -2.44
C ARG A 367 -6.78 31.39 -2.00
N TYR A 368 -5.46 31.25 -1.89
CA TYR A 368 -4.85 30.04 -1.36
C TYR A 368 -3.80 30.32 -0.28
N THR A 369 -3.65 29.34 0.61
CA THR A 369 -2.58 29.28 1.62
C THR A 369 -1.86 27.95 1.49
N VAL A 370 -0.55 28.01 1.31
CA VAL A 370 0.32 26.83 1.28
C VAL A 370 0.82 26.57 2.68
N VAL A 371 0.47 25.40 3.21
CA VAL A 371 0.92 24.91 4.52
C VAL A 371 1.82 23.70 4.33
N ASN A 372 2.82 23.52 5.18
CA ASN A 372 3.79 22.41 5.06
C ASN A 372 3.95 21.67 6.39
N PRO A 373 2.89 21.02 6.89
CA PRO A 373 2.96 20.32 8.16
C PRO A 373 3.94 19.15 8.08
N THR A 374 4.75 19.01 9.12
CA THR A 374 5.77 17.96 9.22
C THR A 374 5.48 17.06 10.42
N VAL A 375 5.85 15.79 10.30
CA VAL A 375 5.88 14.86 11.44
C VAL A 375 7.33 14.59 11.78
N ASN A 376 7.86 15.31 12.75
CA ASN A 376 9.26 15.22 13.15
C ASN A 376 9.39 14.52 14.51
N ASN A 377 10.46 13.75 14.68
CA ASN A 377 10.79 13.10 15.95
C ASN A 377 9.64 12.25 16.54
N LEU A 378 8.83 11.62 15.68
CA LEU A 378 7.81 10.68 16.14
C LEU A 378 8.48 9.60 16.99
N LYS A 379 8.07 9.52 18.25
CA LYS A 379 8.48 8.46 19.14
C LYS A 379 7.76 7.16 18.74
N ALA A 380 8.33 6.48 17.75
CA ALA A 380 7.75 5.28 17.14
C ALA A 380 7.71 4.06 18.09
N VAL A 381 8.45 4.09 19.20
CA VAL A 381 8.47 3.00 20.19
C VAL A 381 8.16 3.58 21.57
N ILE A 382 7.07 3.13 22.18
CA ILE A 382 6.55 3.63 23.47
C ILE A 382 6.40 2.50 24.50
N LYS A 383 6.32 2.85 25.78
CA LYS A 383 6.07 1.88 26.84
C LYS A 383 4.58 1.56 26.93
N LYS A 384 4.24 0.35 27.36
CA LYS A 384 2.87 0.05 27.82
C LYS A 384 2.40 1.08 28.86
N GLY A 385 1.26 1.71 28.59
CA GLY A 385 0.64 2.77 29.40
C GLY A 385 1.15 4.18 29.13
N GLU A 386 2.26 4.35 28.41
CA GLU A 386 2.80 5.66 28.07
C GLU A 386 1.88 6.36 27.05
N LYS A 387 1.67 7.66 27.27
CA LYS A 387 0.95 8.56 26.37
C LYS A 387 1.97 9.48 25.70
N VAL A 388 1.89 9.62 24.39
CA VAL A 388 2.73 10.52 23.60
C VAL A 388 1.86 11.32 22.65
N GLN A 389 2.12 12.62 22.56
CA GLN A 389 1.45 13.47 21.57
C GLN A 389 2.01 13.16 20.18
N PHE A 390 1.13 13.01 19.19
CA PHE A 390 1.56 12.90 17.79
C PHE A 390 2.18 14.25 17.34
N PRO A 391 3.46 14.29 16.93
CA PRO A 391 4.19 15.55 16.77
C PRO A 391 3.98 16.13 15.36
N ILE A 392 2.76 16.57 15.07
CA ILE A 392 2.48 17.38 13.88
C ILE A 392 2.93 18.81 14.17
N LEU A 393 3.88 19.30 13.38
CA LEU A 393 4.44 20.65 13.51
C LEU A 393 4.05 21.50 12.30
N GLY A 394 3.75 22.77 12.56
CA GLY A 394 3.30 23.73 11.55
C GLY A 394 1.78 23.72 11.39
N ASP A 395 1.28 24.74 10.71
CA ASP A 395 -0.14 24.82 10.35
C ASP A 395 -0.51 23.67 9.40
N THR A 396 -1.66 23.07 9.63
CA THR A 396 -2.24 21.99 8.81
C THR A 396 -3.38 22.51 7.93
N GLY A 397 -3.85 23.74 8.17
CA GLY A 397 -5.01 24.36 7.52
C GLY A 397 -6.35 23.70 7.82
N THR A 398 -6.34 22.49 8.37
CA THR A 398 -7.48 21.66 8.75
C THR A 398 -7.13 20.87 10.01
N VAL A 399 -8.12 20.51 10.82
CA VAL A 399 -7.89 19.66 12.00
C VAL A 399 -7.49 18.26 11.51
N PRO A 400 -6.32 17.73 11.90
CA PRO A 400 -5.93 16.38 11.53
C PRO A 400 -6.84 15.32 12.16
N GLU A 401 -7.16 14.26 11.42
CA GLU A 401 -7.90 13.11 11.94
C GLU A 401 -6.94 11.94 12.16
N PHE A 402 -7.12 11.20 13.26
CA PHE A 402 -6.25 10.09 13.65
C PHE A 402 -7.03 8.79 13.76
N THR A 403 -6.43 7.69 13.34
CA THR A 403 -7.02 6.35 13.50
C THR A 403 -5.94 5.32 13.78
N SER A 404 -6.09 4.53 14.86
CA SER A 404 -5.23 3.38 15.09
C SER A 404 -5.73 2.17 14.30
N ARG A 405 -4.85 1.48 13.59
CA ARG A 405 -5.20 0.24 12.89
C ARG A 405 -5.45 -0.93 13.82
N ASN A 406 -4.90 -0.88 15.04
CA ASN A 406 -5.05 -1.93 16.04
C ASN A 406 -4.97 -1.34 17.45
N GLU A 407 -6.15 -1.02 17.98
CA GLU A 407 -6.33 -0.44 19.32
C GLU A 407 -5.93 -1.38 20.46
N SER A 408 -5.88 -2.70 20.21
CA SER A 408 -5.38 -3.64 21.21
C SER A 408 -3.88 -3.46 21.49
N VAL A 409 -3.14 -2.86 20.54
CA VAL A 409 -1.72 -2.54 20.67
C VAL A 409 -1.53 -1.10 21.14
N ALA A 410 -2.12 -0.12 20.44
CA ALA A 410 -2.09 1.28 20.84
C ALA A 410 -3.37 2.01 20.40
N THR A 411 -3.92 2.88 21.24
CA THR A 411 -5.04 3.77 20.88
C THR A 411 -4.52 5.14 20.46
N VAL A 412 -5.34 5.91 19.76
CA VAL A 412 -5.10 7.33 19.48
C VAL A 412 -6.40 8.10 19.70
N SER A 413 -6.34 9.21 20.42
CA SER A 413 -7.49 10.11 20.62
C SER A 413 -7.63 11.11 19.46
N SER A 414 -8.75 11.82 19.42
CA SER A 414 -9.05 12.84 18.40
C SER A 414 -8.06 14.01 18.38
N ASP A 415 -7.43 14.32 19.51
CA ASP A 415 -6.37 15.33 19.63
C ASP A 415 -4.96 14.76 19.34
N GLY A 416 -4.84 13.49 18.96
CA GLY A 416 -3.58 12.88 18.56
C GLY A 416 -2.74 12.31 19.71
N VAL A 417 -3.28 12.11 20.92
CA VAL A 417 -2.55 11.42 21.99
C VAL A 417 -2.55 9.91 21.73
N VAL A 418 -1.37 9.35 21.44
CA VAL A 418 -1.16 7.91 21.27
C VAL A 418 -0.86 7.27 22.62
N LYS A 419 -1.61 6.23 23.00
CA LYS A 419 -1.39 5.48 24.25
C LYS A 419 -1.01 4.03 23.95
N GLY A 420 0.11 3.57 24.51
CA GLY A 420 0.50 2.16 24.42
C GLY A 420 -0.40 1.26 25.27
N VAL A 421 -0.96 0.20 24.70
CA VAL A 421 -1.91 -0.72 25.36
C VAL A 421 -1.26 -2.08 25.63
N ASN A 422 -0.89 -2.83 24.59
CA ASN A 422 -0.22 -4.13 24.71
C ASN A 422 1.01 -4.21 23.81
N SER A 423 1.92 -5.11 24.16
CA SER A 423 3.16 -5.32 23.42
C SER A 423 2.87 -5.78 21.98
N GLY A 424 3.39 -5.04 21.01
CA GLY A 424 3.11 -5.30 19.60
C GLY A 424 3.45 -4.13 18.69
N VAL A 425 3.07 -4.27 17.42
CA VAL A 425 3.21 -3.28 16.37
C VAL A 425 1.82 -2.91 15.86
N THR A 426 1.61 -1.63 15.58
CA THR A 426 0.42 -1.09 14.92
C THR A 426 0.82 0.13 14.10
N TYR A 427 -0.16 0.77 13.45
CA TYR A 427 0.02 2.01 12.74
C TYR A 427 -1.06 3.01 13.16
N VAL A 428 -0.67 4.28 13.20
CA VAL A 428 -1.59 5.41 13.27
C VAL A 428 -1.69 6.00 11.86
N ASP A 429 -2.89 5.92 11.29
CA ASP A 429 -3.25 6.62 10.08
C ASP A 429 -3.65 8.06 10.44
N VAL A 430 -3.10 9.03 9.72
CA VAL A 430 -3.29 10.48 9.92
C VAL A 430 -3.83 11.07 8.63
N LYS A 431 -5.00 11.72 8.69
CA LYS A 431 -5.60 12.45 7.58
C LYS A 431 -5.46 13.95 7.81
N ILE A 432 -4.88 14.67 6.84
CA ILE A 432 -4.78 16.13 6.82
C ILE A 432 -5.47 16.62 5.54
N GLY A 433 -6.63 17.24 5.69
CA GLY A 433 -7.55 17.50 4.58
C GLY A 433 -7.88 16.22 3.83
N ASN A 434 -7.43 16.11 2.58
CA ASN A 434 -7.68 14.93 1.75
C ASN A 434 -6.51 13.94 1.74
N ILE A 435 -5.39 14.26 2.40
CA ILE A 435 -4.15 13.47 2.34
C ILE A 435 -4.08 12.51 3.52
N HIS A 436 -3.83 11.24 3.25
CA HIS A 436 -3.64 10.21 4.28
C HIS A 436 -2.16 9.78 4.35
N LYS A 437 -1.64 9.67 5.57
CA LYS A 437 -0.30 9.16 5.90
C LYS A 437 -0.39 8.11 6.99
N SER A 438 0.54 7.16 7.01
CA SER A 438 0.56 6.08 7.99
C SER A 438 1.89 6.03 8.70
N TYR A 439 1.84 5.96 10.03
CA TYR A 439 3.03 5.98 10.87
C TYR A 439 3.05 4.78 11.79
N ARG A 440 4.17 4.07 11.80
CA ARG A 440 4.35 2.85 12.56
C ARG A 440 4.56 3.16 14.04
N ILE A 441 3.85 2.46 14.91
CA ILE A 441 3.94 2.56 16.37
C ILE A 441 4.17 1.17 16.94
N GLU A 442 5.12 1.08 17.86
CA GLU A 442 5.41 -0.13 18.61
C GLU A 442 5.29 0.12 20.11
N VAL A 443 4.89 -0.92 20.83
CA VAL A 443 4.71 -0.85 22.28
C VAL A 443 5.55 -1.93 22.94
N TYR A 444 6.38 -1.54 23.90
CA TYR A 444 7.11 -2.48 24.76
C TYR A 444 6.17 -3.21 25.71
N ALA A 445 6.42 -4.50 25.93
CA ALA A 445 5.92 -5.20 27.10
C ALA A 445 6.37 -4.52 28.42
N LYS A 446 5.61 -4.72 29.50
CA LYS A 446 5.89 -4.09 30.80
C LYS A 446 7.32 -4.40 31.26
N GLY A 447 8.13 -3.37 31.51
CA GLY A 447 9.52 -3.52 31.95
C GLY A 447 10.55 -3.77 30.84
N MET A 448 10.12 -4.11 29.61
CA MET A 448 11.04 -4.39 28.51
C MET A 448 11.85 -3.17 28.09
N TYR A 449 11.26 -1.97 28.14
CA TYR A 449 11.99 -0.72 27.94
C TYR A 449 13.21 -0.58 28.86
N LYS A 450 13.11 -0.98 30.13
CA LYS A 450 14.24 -0.94 31.09
C LYS A 450 15.35 -1.92 30.68
N ILE A 451 14.96 -3.11 30.26
CA ILE A 451 15.86 -4.17 29.79
C ILE A 451 16.62 -3.72 28.54
N VAL A 452 15.90 -3.22 27.54
CA VAL A 452 16.47 -2.77 26.27
C VAL A 452 17.40 -1.58 26.50
N ASN A 453 16.99 -0.58 27.27
CA ASN A 453 17.86 0.56 27.60
C ASN A 453 19.12 0.14 28.37
N ARG A 454 19.01 -0.82 29.29
CA ARG A 454 20.19 -1.33 30.00
C ARG A 454 21.15 -2.03 29.05
N ALA A 455 20.63 -2.84 28.14
CA ALA A 455 21.47 -3.51 27.14
C ALA A 455 22.13 -2.46 26.21
N MET A 456 21.39 -1.46 25.74
CA MET A 456 21.95 -0.35 24.95
C MET A 456 23.07 0.38 25.70
N TYR A 457 22.88 0.68 26.99
CA TYR A 457 23.93 1.26 27.81
C TYR A 457 25.18 0.37 27.85
N ILE A 458 25.02 -0.94 28.08
CA ILE A 458 26.15 -1.88 28.14
C ILE A 458 26.90 -1.90 26.80
N VAL A 459 26.19 -1.96 25.67
CA VAL A 459 26.81 -1.92 24.34
C VAL A 459 27.68 -0.69 24.15
N ASN A 460 27.24 0.47 24.63
CA ASN A 460 27.92 1.74 24.40
C ASN A 460 29.04 2.05 25.40
N HIS A 461 29.10 1.38 26.55
CA HIS A 461 30.03 1.74 27.64
C HIS A 461 30.94 0.60 28.10
N TRP A 462 30.66 -0.66 27.73
CA TRP A 462 31.42 -1.82 28.19
C TRP A 462 32.23 -2.43 27.06
N LYS A 463 33.25 -3.22 27.37
CA LYS A 463 34.14 -3.84 26.37
C LYS A 463 33.61 -5.22 25.96
N TYR A 464 33.47 -5.46 24.65
CA TYR A 464 33.13 -6.79 24.14
C TYR A 464 34.28 -7.78 24.39
N SER A 465 34.02 -8.89 25.06
CA SER A 465 34.97 -9.96 25.35
C SER A 465 34.25 -11.25 25.72
N GLN A 466 34.42 -12.31 24.92
CA GLN A 466 33.87 -13.64 25.24
C GLN A 466 34.48 -14.23 26.53
N PRO A 467 35.81 -14.22 26.76
CA PRO A 467 36.39 -14.76 27.99
C PRO A 467 35.96 -14.00 29.26
N LYS A 468 35.80 -12.67 29.16
CA LYS A 468 35.44 -11.82 30.31
C LYS A 468 33.94 -11.53 30.41
N ARG A 469 33.09 -12.14 29.58
CA ARG A 469 31.65 -11.79 29.37
C ARG A 469 30.82 -11.62 30.64
N MET A 470 31.15 -12.33 31.72
CA MET A 470 30.44 -12.24 32.99
C MET A 470 30.95 -11.15 33.94
N ARG A 471 32.18 -10.65 33.76
CA ARG A 471 32.79 -9.62 34.61
C ARG A 471 32.10 -8.26 34.43
N LYS A 472 32.20 -7.38 35.43
CA LYS A 472 31.73 -5.99 35.34
C LYS A 472 32.56 -5.25 34.28
N GLY A 473 31.91 -4.42 33.45
CA GLY A 473 32.58 -3.71 32.36
C GLY A 473 32.82 -4.53 31.10
N TYR A 474 32.41 -5.81 31.07
CA TYR A 474 32.57 -6.69 29.90
C TYR A 474 31.26 -7.39 29.53
N TYR A 475 31.12 -7.73 28.25
CA TYR A 475 29.99 -8.48 27.72
C TYR A 475 30.35 -9.27 26.48
N ASP A 476 29.53 -10.27 26.13
CA ASP A 476 29.42 -10.81 24.77
C ASP A 476 27.94 -10.77 24.36
N CYS A 477 27.59 -11.28 23.17
CA CYS A 477 26.22 -11.21 22.65
C CYS A 477 25.14 -11.75 23.60
N SER A 478 25.36 -12.93 24.17
CA SER A 478 24.38 -13.58 25.06
C SER A 478 24.44 -13.07 26.50
N ALA A 479 25.61 -12.65 26.99
CA ALA A 479 25.73 -11.98 28.28
C ALA A 479 25.13 -10.57 28.26
N LEU A 480 25.14 -9.88 27.12
CA LEU A 480 24.47 -8.60 26.94
C LEU A 480 22.96 -8.71 27.15
N VAL A 481 22.32 -9.61 26.40
CA VAL A 481 20.88 -9.89 26.53
C VAL A 481 20.55 -10.28 27.96
N TRP A 482 21.35 -11.18 28.54
CA TRP A 482 21.17 -11.62 29.92
C TRP A 482 21.31 -10.49 30.95
N LYS A 483 22.33 -9.64 30.85
CA LYS A 483 22.51 -8.48 31.75
C LYS A 483 21.38 -7.47 31.59
N GLY A 484 20.84 -7.32 30.38
CA GLY A 484 19.61 -6.58 30.12
C GLY A 484 18.46 -7.14 30.95
N TYR A 485 18.11 -8.42 30.78
CA TYR A 485 17.02 -9.07 31.52
C TYR A 485 17.25 -9.04 33.04
N LYS A 486 18.51 -9.20 33.49
CA LYS A 486 18.88 -9.13 34.90
C LYS A 486 18.52 -7.81 35.56
N SER A 487 18.52 -6.71 34.81
CA SER A 487 18.22 -5.36 35.33
C SER A 487 16.78 -5.16 35.77
N TYR A 488 15.87 -6.05 35.36
CA TYR A 488 14.48 -5.99 35.77
C TYR A 488 14.14 -7.22 36.63
N LYS A 489 13.97 -6.99 37.94
CA LYS A 489 13.82 -8.04 38.96
C LYS A 489 12.75 -9.08 38.61
N HIS A 490 11.65 -8.68 37.97
CA HIS A 490 10.58 -9.61 37.58
C HIS A 490 10.97 -10.55 36.42
N TYR A 491 11.93 -10.20 35.57
CA TYR A 491 12.34 -10.99 34.40
C TYR A 491 13.77 -11.54 34.47
N ASN A 492 14.51 -11.27 35.55
CA ASN A 492 15.93 -11.62 35.68
C ASN A 492 16.26 -13.13 35.62
N LYS A 493 15.28 -14.01 35.86
CA LYS A 493 15.40 -15.47 35.72
C LYS A 493 14.81 -16.03 34.43
N LYS A 494 14.14 -15.20 33.61
CA LYS A 494 13.43 -15.68 32.41
C LYS A 494 14.34 -16.27 31.34
N LEU A 495 15.64 -15.97 31.37
CA LEU A 495 16.65 -16.56 30.47
C LEU A 495 17.39 -17.76 31.08
N GLY A 496 16.81 -18.37 32.12
CA GLY A 496 17.24 -19.64 32.69
C GLY A 496 18.12 -19.54 33.94
N SER A 497 18.77 -18.41 34.20
CA SER A 497 19.53 -18.19 35.44
C SER A 497 19.57 -16.70 35.81
N GLY A 498 19.58 -16.40 37.11
CA GLY A 498 19.80 -15.05 37.63
C GLY A 498 21.27 -14.71 37.94
N SER A 499 22.17 -15.70 37.88
CA SER A 499 23.59 -15.57 38.21
C SER A 499 24.54 -15.67 37.00
N TYR A 500 24.15 -16.40 35.94
CA TYR A 500 25.02 -16.65 34.78
C TYR A 500 24.29 -16.60 33.44
N ALA A 501 24.97 -16.14 32.39
CA ALA A 501 24.42 -16.08 31.03
C ALA A 501 24.73 -17.35 30.23
N LYS A 502 23.70 -18.03 29.71
CA LYS A 502 23.88 -19.12 28.73
C LYS A 502 24.62 -18.61 27.47
N THR A 503 25.26 -19.51 26.72
CA THR A 503 25.75 -19.17 25.37
C THR A 503 24.56 -18.90 24.44
N ALA A 504 24.78 -18.30 23.27
CA ALA A 504 23.69 -18.02 22.32
C ALA A 504 22.93 -19.30 21.91
N ALA A 505 23.66 -20.38 21.59
CA ALA A 505 23.06 -21.67 21.25
C ALA A 505 22.29 -22.29 22.43
N SER A 506 22.89 -22.35 23.63
CA SER A 506 22.20 -22.91 24.80
C SER A 506 21.02 -22.05 25.27
N LEU A 507 21.04 -20.74 25.01
CA LEU A 507 19.90 -19.87 25.25
C LEU A 507 18.76 -20.19 24.28
N PHE A 508 19.06 -20.40 22.99
CA PHE A 508 18.06 -20.85 22.01
C PHE A 508 17.41 -22.17 22.44
N ASP A 509 18.21 -23.16 22.84
CA ASP A 509 17.70 -24.46 23.31
C ASP A 509 16.81 -24.31 24.54
N TYR A 510 17.23 -23.51 25.51
CA TYR A 510 16.41 -23.22 26.69
C TYR A 510 15.07 -22.59 26.32
N LEU A 511 15.06 -21.58 25.43
CA LEU A 511 13.80 -20.97 24.99
C LEU A 511 12.93 -21.95 24.19
N LYS A 512 13.55 -22.83 23.41
CA LYS A 512 12.86 -23.89 22.67
C LYS A 512 12.16 -24.86 23.61
N GLU A 513 12.81 -25.28 24.69
CA GLU A 513 12.21 -26.12 25.75
C GLU A 513 11.05 -25.42 26.45
N LYS A 514 11.11 -24.10 26.60
CA LYS A 514 10.04 -23.27 27.17
C LYS A 514 8.93 -22.90 26.17
N ASN A 515 8.98 -23.39 24.93
CA ASN A 515 8.08 -23.01 23.83
C ASN A 515 8.08 -21.50 23.52
N GLN A 516 9.22 -20.84 23.73
CA GLN A 516 9.42 -19.40 23.53
C GLN A 516 10.15 -19.06 22.23
N ILE A 517 10.53 -20.06 21.41
CA ILE A 517 10.92 -19.80 20.01
C ILE A 517 9.64 -19.68 19.18
N VAL A 518 9.30 -18.44 18.81
CA VAL A 518 8.04 -18.11 18.12
C VAL A 518 8.15 -18.21 16.60
N TYR A 519 9.37 -18.21 16.07
CA TYR A 519 9.61 -18.39 14.64
C TYR A 519 11.00 -18.99 14.39
N TYR A 520 11.13 -19.83 13.36
CA TYR A 520 12.42 -20.35 12.88
C TYR A 520 12.71 -19.70 11.53
N GLY A 521 13.80 -18.95 11.46
CA GLY A 521 14.09 -18.02 10.36
C GLY A 521 13.83 -16.56 10.73
N PHE A 522 13.89 -15.67 9.75
CA PHE A 522 13.45 -14.29 9.85
C PHE A 522 11.92 -14.18 9.81
N ILE A 523 11.35 -13.43 10.74
CA ILE A 523 9.95 -12.97 10.71
C ILE A 523 9.95 -11.50 10.32
N ASP A 524 8.90 -11.03 9.62
CA ASP A 524 8.81 -9.63 9.22
C ASP A 524 8.89 -8.68 10.43
N ILE A 525 9.42 -7.48 10.22
CA ILE A 525 9.56 -6.47 11.27
C ILE A 525 8.21 -6.05 11.88
N ASP A 526 7.13 -6.14 11.12
CA ASP A 526 5.77 -5.86 11.60
C ASP A 526 5.25 -6.95 12.55
N ASP A 527 5.93 -8.09 12.60
CA ASP A 527 5.62 -9.20 13.49
C ASP A 527 6.57 -9.32 14.69
N MET A 528 7.66 -8.54 14.68
CA MET A 528 8.59 -8.46 15.79
C MET A 528 8.03 -7.60 16.91
N LYS A 529 8.25 -8.03 18.15
CA LYS A 529 7.93 -7.24 19.34
C LYS A 529 9.22 -6.72 19.97
N PRO A 530 9.27 -5.46 20.43
CA PRO A 530 10.41 -4.97 21.18
C PRO A 530 10.75 -5.88 22.36
N GLY A 531 11.99 -6.35 22.43
CA GLY A 531 12.47 -7.36 23.38
C GLY A 531 12.58 -8.78 22.83
N ASP A 532 12.07 -9.06 21.63
CA ASP A 532 12.31 -10.31 20.92
C ASP A 532 13.82 -10.53 20.73
N LEU A 533 14.25 -11.77 20.84
CA LEU A 533 15.63 -12.20 20.66
C LEU A 533 15.81 -12.77 19.27
N ILE A 534 16.83 -12.29 18.55
CA ILE A 534 17.14 -12.68 17.19
C ILE A 534 18.38 -13.54 17.23
N PHE A 535 18.26 -14.81 16.82
CA PHE A 535 19.37 -15.76 16.82
C PHE A 535 19.93 -15.90 15.41
N TYR A 536 21.23 -15.69 15.28
CA TYR A 536 21.96 -15.82 14.02
C TYR A 536 22.79 -17.10 14.01
N GLY A 537 22.73 -17.82 12.90
CA GLY A 537 23.40 -19.09 12.71
C GLY A 537 23.54 -19.41 11.23
N ASP A 538 24.10 -20.59 10.95
CA ASP A 538 24.12 -21.16 9.61
C ASP A 538 23.33 -22.46 9.61
N TYR A 539 22.06 -22.35 9.22
CA TYR A 539 21.15 -23.49 9.16
C TYR A 539 21.64 -24.57 8.19
N ASN A 540 22.26 -24.19 7.06
CA ASN A 540 22.73 -25.14 6.06
C ASN A 540 24.01 -25.86 6.52
N ALA A 541 24.95 -25.14 7.14
CA ALA A 541 26.12 -25.75 7.75
C ALA A 541 25.76 -26.66 8.94
N ALA A 542 24.78 -26.29 9.77
CA ALA A 542 24.31 -27.14 10.87
C ALA A 542 23.68 -28.47 10.41
N VAL A 543 23.11 -28.48 9.20
CA VAL A 543 22.56 -29.70 8.57
C VAL A 543 23.67 -30.54 7.92
N LYS A 544 24.73 -29.90 7.40
CA LYS A 544 25.86 -30.55 6.72
C LYS A 544 26.90 -31.11 7.70
N TYR A 545 27.15 -30.41 8.81
CA TYR A 545 28.12 -30.77 9.83
C TYR A 545 27.41 -30.91 11.18
N SER A 546 27.22 -32.15 11.65
CA SER A 546 26.72 -32.41 13.00
C SER A 546 27.84 -32.14 14.00
N THR A 547 28.10 -30.89 14.35
CA THR A 547 28.95 -30.57 15.51
C THR A 547 28.13 -30.81 16.78
N PRO A 548 28.54 -31.76 17.65
CA PRO A 548 27.86 -31.97 18.93
C PRO A 548 27.81 -30.66 19.73
N GLY A 549 26.63 -30.25 20.20
CA GLY A 549 26.47 -29.11 21.12
C GLY A 549 26.25 -27.72 20.50
N ARG A 550 26.11 -27.56 19.17
CA ARG A 550 25.71 -26.28 18.55
C ARG A 550 24.41 -26.39 17.76
N THR A 551 23.28 -26.14 18.42
CA THR A 551 21.97 -26.05 17.75
C THR A 551 22.01 -25.00 16.64
N LEU A 552 21.63 -25.41 15.42
CA LEU A 552 21.55 -24.57 14.21
C LEU A 552 22.83 -23.77 13.89
N ASN A 553 24.00 -24.22 14.36
CA ASN A 553 25.26 -23.50 14.29
C ASN A 553 25.12 -22.02 14.71
N ILE A 554 24.34 -21.78 15.77
CA ILE A 554 24.10 -20.43 16.30
C ILE A 554 25.41 -19.86 16.84
N TYR A 555 25.82 -18.72 16.29
CA TYR A 555 27.03 -18.01 16.68
C TYR A 555 26.75 -16.67 17.38
N HIS A 556 25.53 -16.13 17.25
CA HIS A 556 25.21 -14.81 17.77
C HIS A 556 23.73 -14.67 18.19
N VAL A 557 23.47 -13.77 19.13
CA VAL A 557 22.12 -13.39 19.55
C VAL A 557 22.05 -11.89 19.78
N SER A 558 20.98 -11.28 19.30
CA SER A 558 20.68 -9.86 19.44
C SER A 558 19.28 -9.67 20.02
N MET A 559 18.96 -8.45 20.44
CA MET A 559 17.64 -8.11 20.97
C MET A 559 17.01 -7.02 20.11
N TYR A 560 15.77 -7.23 19.67
CA TYR A 560 15.03 -6.23 18.92
C TYR A 560 14.68 -5.05 19.82
N ALA A 561 15.23 -3.88 19.51
CA ALA A 561 14.99 -2.66 20.26
C ALA A 561 13.69 -1.97 19.84
N GLY A 562 13.20 -2.27 18.64
CA GLY A 562 12.09 -1.58 18.01
C GLY A 562 12.51 -0.60 16.92
N ALA A 563 11.56 -0.19 16.09
CA ALA A 563 11.75 0.66 14.91
C ALA A 563 12.87 0.15 13.98
N GLY A 564 12.99 -1.17 13.84
CA GLY A 564 13.99 -1.83 12.99
C GLY A 564 15.39 -1.90 13.58
N LYS A 565 15.59 -1.40 14.80
CA LYS A 565 16.88 -1.39 15.46
C LYS A 565 17.09 -2.64 16.31
N VAL A 566 18.33 -3.08 16.41
CA VAL A 566 18.75 -4.16 17.29
C VAL A 566 19.80 -3.69 18.30
N VAL A 567 19.78 -4.30 19.47
CA VAL A 567 20.79 -4.09 20.53
C VAL A 567 21.87 -5.15 20.39
N GLU A 568 23.01 -4.74 19.83
CA GLU A 568 24.21 -5.57 19.66
C GLU A 568 25.45 -4.67 19.47
N LYS A 569 26.65 -5.28 19.42
CA LYS A 569 27.89 -4.52 19.17
C LYS A 569 27.80 -3.77 17.83
N GLY A 570 27.96 -2.45 17.87
CA GLY A 570 27.88 -1.59 16.69
C GLY A 570 26.48 -1.04 16.37
N GLY A 571 25.44 -1.43 17.14
CA GLY A 571 24.10 -0.82 17.07
C GLY A 571 23.52 -0.77 15.66
N GLN A 572 23.01 -1.89 15.15
CA GLN A 572 22.62 -2.00 13.75
C GLN A 572 21.11 -1.86 13.53
N THR A 573 20.74 -1.53 12.30
CA THR A 573 19.38 -1.70 11.77
C THR A 573 19.31 -3.07 11.08
N ILE A 574 18.19 -3.78 11.23
CA ILE A 574 17.95 -5.03 10.47
C ILE A 574 17.98 -4.70 8.98
N ASN A 575 18.74 -5.46 8.19
CA ASN A 575 18.87 -5.23 6.76
C ASN A 575 18.86 -6.56 5.98
N TYR A 576 18.66 -6.50 4.67
CA TYR A 576 18.52 -7.71 3.84
C TYR A 576 19.74 -8.66 3.91
N ASN A 577 20.93 -8.13 4.20
CA ASN A 577 22.15 -8.93 4.26
C ASN A 577 22.25 -9.79 5.53
N ASN A 578 21.60 -9.38 6.63
CA ASN A 578 21.65 -10.12 7.89
C ASN A 578 20.44 -11.06 8.13
N ILE A 579 19.32 -10.86 7.42
CA ILE A 579 18.13 -11.71 7.60
C ILE A 579 18.31 -13.15 7.15
N SER A 580 19.20 -13.41 6.19
CA SER A 580 19.50 -14.76 5.68
C SER A 580 20.18 -15.65 6.72
N HIS A 581 20.85 -15.03 7.70
CA HIS A 581 21.53 -15.70 8.81
C HIS A 581 20.64 -15.87 10.04
N ILE A 582 19.44 -15.30 10.07
CA ILE A 582 18.52 -15.46 11.20
C ILE A 582 17.95 -16.87 11.15
N VAL A 583 18.22 -17.65 12.20
CA VAL A 583 17.75 -19.05 12.31
C VAL A 583 16.57 -19.20 13.27
N GLY A 584 16.27 -18.16 14.06
CA GLY A 584 15.01 -18.09 14.80
C GLY A 584 14.83 -16.85 15.67
N ILE A 585 13.59 -16.66 16.10
CA ILE A 585 13.12 -15.55 16.92
C ILE A 585 12.58 -16.10 18.25
N GLY A 586 13.15 -15.62 19.35
CA GLY A 586 12.72 -15.95 20.71
C GLY A 586 11.89 -14.83 21.34
N ARG A 587 10.69 -15.14 21.83
CA ARG A 587 9.82 -14.20 22.55
C ARG A 587 9.69 -14.61 24.01
N VAL A 588 10.38 -13.87 24.87
CA VAL A 588 10.50 -14.21 26.29
C VAL A 588 9.33 -13.66 27.12
N VAL A 589 8.71 -12.60 26.61
CA VAL A 589 7.60 -11.87 27.23
C VAL A 589 6.61 -11.50 26.12
N ASP A 590 5.34 -11.83 26.31
CA ASP A 590 4.27 -11.54 25.34
C ASP A 590 3.66 -10.14 25.49
#